data_AF-A0A3M2SWZ3-F1
#
_entry.id   AF-A0A3M2SWZ3-F1
#
_cell.length_a   1.000
_cell.length_b   1.000
_cell.length_c   1.000
_cell.angle_alpha   90.00
_cell.angle_beta   90.00
_cell.angle_gamma   90.00
#
_symmetry.space_group_name_H-M   'P 1'
#
loop_
_entity.id
_entity.type
_entity.pdbx_description
1 polymer ?
#
loop_
_entity_poly.entity_id
_entity_poly.type
_entity_poly.pdbx_seq_one_letter_code
_entity_poly.pdbx_strand_id
1 'polypeptide(L)'
;MSKKNKGKKAADPNETSKLLAAKISQLEQDAAGEKDQEAEIEREVKKATRDLNQLLTNIESPMTRLETVHKKYTELLADMKKLDRDYAKSKKRADQLQKDQDKGKSELNKTVTMKDKLEKLCRELTKENKKVKDENKKLDDTEKKARLIVNERLDSLLYDIQDVMAAKGNPRSEKVDIDLDEALRTKIKTIGEKFEMRELHYKALLRSKDAEIQCLTAKYEEQRRAAENEATRCRALSSQVSTFSHTEAELRSQLNIYVEKFKQVEDTLNNSNELFLTFRKEMEEMSKKTKRLEKENLTLTRKHDQTNRNILEMAEERTRNHEELEKWRRKCHHLEALCRRMQAQGRGQGLTAELDGDDEGTESEYDEDYEDEEDEEGLSDEEYEFDHADRDMNGNAGAEQQQPEKPVFGPPPPPNLVEARTNGNRALMNGCH
;
A
#
# COMPACT_ATOMS: atom_id res chain seq x y z
N MET A 1 -4.60 -13.45 -73.52
CA MET A 1 -3.38 -14.02 -72.93
C MET A 1 -3.25 -13.59 -71.47
N SER A 2 -3.67 -14.49 -70.58
CA SER A 2 -3.20 -14.79 -69.21
C SER A 2 -2.97 -13.68 -68.16
N LYS A 3 -3.97 -13.53 -67.26
CA LYS A 3 -3.82 -13.00 -65.89
C LYS A 3 -2.90 -13.92 -65.07
N LYS A 4 -1.75 -13.42 -64.62
CA LYS A 4 -0.87 -14.12 -63.66
C LYS A 4 -1.37 -13.92 -62.23
N ASN A 5 -2.00 -14.96 -61.68
CA ASN A 5 -2.34 -15.08 -60.27
C ASN A 5 -1.05 -15.21 -59.44
N LYS A 6 -0.80 -14.28 -58.51
CA LYS A 6 0.27 -14.44 -57.51
C LYS A 6 -0.22 -15.41 -56.44
N GLY A 7 0.34 -16.62 -56.44
CA GLY A 7 0.08 -17.64 -55.44
C GLY A 7 0.41 -17.18 -54.01
N LYS A 8 -0.50 -17.42 -53.08
CA LYS A 8 -0.20 -17.51 -51.65
C LYS A 8 0.87 -18.60 -51.50
N LYS A 9 2.07 -18.25 -51.01
CA LYS A 9 3.02 -19.24 -50.49
C LYS A 9 2.30 -20.03 -49.40
N ALA A 10 2.18 -21.34 -49.56
CA ALA A 10 1.78 -22.22 -48.47
C ALA A 10 2.83 -22.10 -47.36
N ALA A 11 2.39 -21.89 -46.12
CA ALA A 11 3.27 -21.86 -44.96
C ALA A 11 4.03 -23.19 -44.88
N ASP A 12 5.33 -23.12 -44.55
CA ASP A 12 6.21 -24.28 -44.48
C ASP A 12 5.64 -25.28 -43.44
N PRO A 13 5.46 -26.58 -43.79
CA PRO A 13 4.97 -27.60 -42.86
C PRO A 13 5.74 -27.62 -41.54
N ASN A 14 7.04 -27.30 -41.58
CA ASN A 14 7.89 -27.25 -40.39
C ASN A 14 7.60 -26.02 -39.51
N GLU A 15 7.25 -24.87 -40.08
CA GLU A 15 6.79 -23.70 -39.31
C GLU A 15 5.43 -23.94 -38.68
N THR A 16 4.50 -24.56 -39.41
CA THR A 16 3.17 -24.89 -38.87
C THR A 16 3.27 -25.92 -37.74
N SER A 17 4.14 -26.93 -37.86
CA SER A 17 4.41 -27.90 -36.80
C SER A 17 5.04 -27.25 -35.56
N LYS A 18 5.95 -26.29 -35.72
CA LYS A 18 6.54 -25.54 -34.61
C LYS A 18 5.53 -24.64 -33.90
N LEU A 19 4.64 -23.98 -34.66
CA LEU A 19 3.56 -23.17 -34.09
C LEU A 19 2.54 -24.03 -33.34
N LEU A 20 2.23 -25.23 -33.84
CA LEU A 20 1.39 -26.21 -33.14
C LEU A 20 2.04 -26.69 -31.85
N ALA A 21 3.33 -27.06 -31.88
CA ALA A 21 4.06 -27.47 -30.67
C ALA A 21 4.13 -26.35 -29.62
N ALA A 22 4.38 -25.10 -30.04
CA ALA A 22 4.36 -23.95 -29.15
C ALA A 22 2.96 -23.70 -28.54
N LYS A 23 1.90 -23.90 -29.33
CA LYS A 23 0.52 -23.76 -28.85
C LYS A 23 0.14 -24.85 -27.84
N ILE A 24 0.56 -26.09 -28.08
CA ILE A 24 0.36 -27.23 -27.17
C ILE A 24 1.09 -26.97 -25.86
N SER A 25 2.37 -26.58 -25.92
CA SER A 25 3.16 -26.26 -24.72
C SER A 25 2.56 -25.12 -23.90
N GLN A 26 1.99 -24.08 -24.55
CA GLN A 26 1.30 -23.00 -23.85
C GLN A 26 0.04 -23.50 -23.13
N LEU A 27 -0.78 -24.31 -23.81
CA LEU A 27 -2.01 -24.85 -23.22
C LEU A 27 -1.73 -25.81 -22.06
N GLU A 28 -0.66 -26.61 -22.14
CA GLU A 28 -0.22 -27.48 -21.05
C GLU A 28 0.26 -26.68 -19.84
N GLN A 29 0.97 -25.57 -20.07
CA GLN A 29 1.42 -24.69 -19.00
C GLN A 29 0.26 -23.95 -18.33
N ASP A 30 -0.72 -23.48 -19.12
CA ASP A 30 -1.92 -22.83 -18.60
C ASP A 30 -2.75 -23.81 -17.76
N ALA A 31 -2.95 -25.05 -18.25
CA ALA A 31 -3.66 -26.10 -17.52
C ALA A 31 -2.95 -26.54 -16.22
N ALA A 32 -1.61 -26.57 -16.22
CA ALA A 32 -0.83 -26.82 -15.01
C ALA A 32 -1.04 -25.71 -13.97
N GLY A 33 -1.05 -24.44 -14.41
CA GLY A 33 -1.31 -23.29 -13.54
C GLY A 33 -2.72 -23.28 -12.95
N GLU A 34 -3.74 -23.66 -13.72
CA GLU A 34 -5.12 -23.79 -13.21
C GLU A 34 -5.23 -24.88 -12.14
N LYS A 35 -4.56 -26.02 -12.35
CA LYS A 35 -4.56 -27.13 -11.39
C LYS A 35 -3.88 -26.74 -10.07
N ASP A 36 -2.79 -25.98 -10.13
CA ASP A 36 -2.10 -25.50 -8.93
C ASP A 36 -2.95 -24.49 -8.15
N GLN A 37 -3.67 -23.59 -8.84
CA GLN A 37 -4.62 -22.65 -8.23
C GLN A 37 -5.78 -23.38 -7.56
N GLU A 38 -6.35 -24.40 -8.21
CA GLU A 38 -7.44 -25.21 -7.65
C GLU A 38 -6.98 -25.96 -6.39
N ALA A 39 -5.77 -26.51 -6.39
CA ALA A 39 -5.18 -27.17 -5.23
C ALA A 39 -4.91 -26.19 -4.07
N GLU A 40 -4.53 -24.95 -4.37
CA GLU A 40 -4.34 -23.91 -3.35
C GLU A 40 -5.67 -23.48 -2.72
N ILE A 41 -6.71 -23.26 -3.52
CA ILE A 41 -8.07 -22.98 -3.05
C ILE A 41 -8.56 -24.10 -2.13
N GLU A 42 -8.35 -25.36 -2.51
CA GLU A 42 -8.76 -26.51 -1.70
C GLU A 42 -8.05 -26.54 -0.34
N ARG A 43 -6.75 -26.19 -0.28
CA ARG A 43 -5.98 -26.10 0.97
C ARG A 43 -6.49 -24.97 1.86
N GLU A 44 -6.77 -23.79 1.29
CA GLU A 44 -7.31 -22.66 2.05
C GLU A 44 -8.71 -22.95 2.61
N VAL A 45 -9.59 -23.57 1.80
CA VAL A 45 -10.91 -23.99 2.26
C VAL A 45 -10.80 -24.99 3.42
N LYS A 46 -9.90 -25.97 3.32
CA LYS A 46 -9.65 -26.94 4.42
C LYS A 46 -9.14 -26.25 5.68
N LYS A 47 -8.24 -25.27 5.56
CA LYS A 47 -7.73 -24.49 6.69
C LYS A 47 -8.84 -23.66 7.34
N ALA A 48 -9.57 -22.87 6.56
CA ALA A 48 -10.68 -22.05 7.05
C ALA A 48 -11.78 -22.88 7.73
N THR A 49 -12.03 -24.09 7.21
CA THR A 49 -12.98 -25.04 7.82
C THR A 49 -12.49 -25.56 9.17
N ARG A 50 -11.18 -25.84 9.33
CA ARG A 50 -10.61 -26.24 10.63
C ARG A 50 -10.67 -25.10 11.64
N ASP A 51 -10.26 -23.90 11.24
CA ASP A 51 -10.24 -22.72 12.10
C ASP A 51 -11.65 -22.37 12.58
N LEU A 52 -12.66 -22.47 11.71
CA LEU A 52 -14.06 -22.27 12.07
C LEU A 52 -14.54 -23.33 13.06
N ASN A 53 -14.25 -24.61 12.84
CA ASN A 53 -14.65 -25.68 13.76
C ASN A 53 -13.98 -25.52 15.14
N GLN A 54 -12.72 -25.12 15.19
CA GLN A 54 -12.01 -24.84 16.43
C GLN A 54 -12.65 -23.68 17.19
N LEU A 55 -12.97 -22.58 16.49
CA LEU A 55 -13.70 -21.45 17.07
C LEU A 55 -15.06 -21.87 17.64
N LEU A 56 -15.80 -22.72 16.93
CA LEU A 56 -17.11 -23.20 17.38
C LEU A 56 -17.01 -24.16 18.56
N THR A 57 -15.92 -24.90 18.71
CA THR A 57 -15.71 -25.84 19.82
C THR A 57 -15.57 -25.09 21.15
N ASN A 58 -15.00 -23.88 21.11
CA ASN A 58 -14.80 -23.02 22.27
C ASN A 58 -16.06 -22.23 22.69
N ILE A 59 -17.20 -22.40 22.00
CA ILE A 59 -18.45 -21.72 22.30
C ILE A 59 -19.46 -22.75 22.83
N GLU A 60 -19.72 -22.72 24.13
CA GLU A 60 -20.59 -23.69 24.81
C GLU A 60 -22.07 -23.56 24.38
N SER A 61 -22.58 -22.32 24.32
CA SER A 61 -23.97 -22.03 23.96
C SER A 61 -24.25 -22.37 22.49
N PRO A 62 -25.21 -23.28 22.20
CA PRO A 62 -25.63 -23.58 20.83
C PRO A 62 -26.16 -22.35 20.07
N MET A 63 -26.82 -21.43 20.77
CA MET A 63 -27.35 -20.19 20.17
C MET A 63 -26.21 -19.26 19.75
N THR A 64 -25.20 -19.08 20.59
CA THR A 64 -24.04 -18.23 20.29
C THR A 64 -23.19 -18.83 19.17
N ARG A 65 -23.11 -20.16 19.07
CA ARG A 65 -22.49 -20.85 17.92
C ARG A 65 -23.21 -20.51 16.62
N LEU A 66 -24.54 -20.61 16.60
CA LEU A 66 -25.35 -20.30 15.43
C LEU A 66 -25.19 -18.83 15.00
N GLU A 67 -25.23 -17.89 15.94
CA GLU A 67 -25.00 -16.46 15.68
C GLU A 67 -23.61 -16.19 15.10
N THR A 68 -22.58 -16.85 15.65
CA THR A 68 -21.20 -16.73 15.17
C THR A 68 -21.04 -17.25 13.74
N VAL A 69 -21.62 -18.43 13.43
CA VAL A 69 -21.64 -18.98 12.08
C VAL A 69 -22.38 -18.05 11.12
N HIS A 70 -23.57 -17.57 11.51
CA HIS A 70 -24.36 -16.65 10.69
C HIS A 70 -23.61 -15.35 10.40
N LYS A 71 -22.92 -14.78 11.40
CA LYS A 71 -22.08 -13.60 11.24
C LYS A 71 -20.93 -13.87 10.26
N LYS A 72 -20.22 -14.99 10.40
CA LYS A 72 -19.13 -15.38 9.50
C LYS A 72 -19.60 -15.59 8.06
N TYR A 73 -20.75 -16.22 7.84
CA TYR A 73 -21.34 -16.34 6.50
C TYR A 73 -21.73 -14.99 5.90
N THR A 74 -22.26 -14.07 6.73
CA THR A 74 -22.63 -12.73 6.28
C THR A 74 -21.40 -11.90 5.87
N GLU A 75 -20.33 -11.97 6.66
CA GLU A 75 -19.02 -11.37 6.35
C GLU A 75 -18.45 -11.94 5.05
N LEU A 76 -18.42 -13.27 4.92
CA LEU A 76 -17.93 -13.94 3.71
C LEU A 76 -18.71 -13.54 2.46
N LEU A 77 -20.05 -13.42 2.55
CA LEU A 77 -20.87 -12.96 1.43
C LEU A 77 -20.58 -11.50 1.06
N ALA A 78 -20.34 -10.63 2.05
CA ALA A 78 -19.98 -9.25 1.82
C ALA A 78 -18.61 -9.12 1.13
N ASP A 79 -17.62 -9.89 1.59
CA ASP A 79 -16.28 -9.94 1.01
C ASP A 79 -16.30 -10.52 -0.40
N MET A 80 -17.07 -11.58 -0.66
CA MET A 80 -17.24 -12.14 -2.01
C MET A 80 -17.84 -11.10 -2.98
N LYS A 81 -18.87 -10.36 -2.55
CA LYS A 81 -19.43 -9.25 -3.35
C LYS A 81 -18.45 -8.09 -3.56
N LYS A 82 -17.55 -7.84 -2.62
CA LYS A 82 -16.49 -6.84 -2.76
C LYS A 82 -15.46 -7.30 -3.79
N LEU A 83 -15.01 -8.56 -3.67
CA LEU A 83 -14.07 -9.18 -4.59
C LEU A 83 -14.61 -9.21 -6.03
N ASP A 84 -15.88 -9.54 -6.24
CA ASP A 84 -16.53 -9.50 -7.56
C ASP A 84 -16.48 -8.11 -8.19
N ARG A 85 -16.74 -7.06 -7.40
CA ARG A 85 -16.70 -5.66 -7.90
C ARG A 85 -15.28 -5.26 -8.26
N ASP A 86 -14.30 -5.65 -7.46
CA ASP A 86 -12.90 -5.32 -7.71
C ASP A 86 -12.32 -6.13 -8.88
N TYR A 87 -12.72 -7.40 -9.02
CA TYR A 87 -12.45 -8.21 -10.21
C TYR A 87 -13.05 -7.57 -11.47
N ALA A 88 -14.31 -7.12 -11.44
CA ALA A 88 -14.94 -6.45 -12.57
C ALA A 88 -14.22 -5.16 -12.96
N LYS A 89 -13.74 -4.36 -11.99
CA LYS A 89 -12.91 -3.17 -12.26
C LYS A 89 -11.55 -3.55 -12.84
N SER A 90 -10.89 -4.54 -12.26
CA SER A 90 -9.58 -5.04 -12.70
C SER A 90 -9.64 -5.57 -14.13
N LYS A 91 -10.66 -6.37 -14.45
CA LYS A 91 -10.94 -6.87 -15.80
C LYS A 91 -11.15 -5.75 -16.81
N LYS A 92 -11.96 -4.72 -16.48
CA LYS A 92 -12.14 -3.55 -17.35
C LYS A 92 -10.81 -2.80 -17.59
N ARG A 93 -9.96 -2.68 -16.57
CA ARG A 93 -8.64 -2.06 -16.68
C ARG A 93 -7.72 -2.90 -17.57
N ALA A 94 -7.73 -4.22 -17.43
CA ALA A 94 -6.96 -5.13 -18.28
C ALA A 94 -7.40 -5.04 -19.75
N ASP A 95 -8.71 -5.05 -20.02
CA ASP A 95 -9.26 -4.89 -21.37
C ASP A 95 -8.86 -3.54 -21.99
N GLN A 96 -8.86 -2.47 -21.20
CA GLN A 96 -8.43 -1.15 -21.65
C GLN A 96 -6.94 -1.12 -21.98
N LEU A 97 -6.09 -1.66 -21.10
CA LEU A 97 -4.64 -1.77 -21.33
C LEU A 97 -4.33 -2.60 -22.57
N GLN A 98 -5.09 -3.68 -22.81
CA GLN A 98 -4.93 -4.49 -24.02
C GLN A 98 -5.26 -3.69 -25.28
N LYS A 99 -6.37 -2.92 -25.28
CA LYS A 99 -6.74 -2.03 -26.39
C LYS A 99 -5.68 -0.96 -26.65
N ASP A 100 -5.13 -0.35 -25.59
CA ASP A 100 -4.09 0.67 -25.71
C ASP A 100 -2.78 0.06 -26.24
N GLN A 101 -2.44 -1.16 -25.82
CA GLN A 101 -1.29 -1.90 -26.36
C GLN A 101 -1.47 -2.18 -27.86
N ASP A 102 -2.64 -2.65 -28.29
CA ASP A 102 -2.90 -2.96 -29.70
C ASP A 102 -2.93 -1.70 -30.57
N LYS A 103 -3.47 -0.59 -30.03
CA LYS A 103 -3.39 0.73 -30.65
C LYS A 103 -1.94 1.18 -30.81
N GLY A 104 -1.13 1.07 -29.76
CA GLY A 104 0.30 1.39 -29.79
C GLY A 104 1.07 0.56 -30.80
N LYS A 105 0.80 -0.75 -30.90
CA LYS A 105 1.38 -1.64 -31.93
C LYS A 105 0.99 -1.18 -33.35
N SER A 106 -0.27 -0.80 -33.57
CA SER A 106 -0.72 -0.30 -34.88
C SER A 106 -0.05 1.02 -35.27
N GLU A 107 0.07 1.96 -34.32
CA GLU A 107 0.75 3.23 -34.52
C GLU A 107 2.24 3.03 -34.81
N LEU A 108 2.93 2.16 -34.06
CA LEU A 108 4.33 1.80 -34.31
C LEU A 108 4.52 1.25 -35.73
N ASN A 109 3.66 0.31 -36.16
CA ASN A 109 3.73 -0.25 -37.51
C ASN A 109 3.55 0.82 -38.61
N LYS A 110 2.65 1.80 -38.40
CA LYS A 110 2.47 2.94 -39.31
C LYS A 110 3.74 3.80 -39.36
N THR A 111 4.33 4.10 -38.21
CA THR A 111 5.56 4.88 -38.10
C THR A 111 6.73 4.20 -38.79
N VAL A 112 6.91 2.89 -38.58
CA VAL A 112 7.94 2.10 -39.27
C VAL A 112 7.72 2.15 -40.79
N THR A 113 6.49 1.98 -41.26
CA THR A 113 6.17 2.06 -42.69
C THR A 113 6.46 3.45 -43.28
N MET A 114 6.17 4.52 -42.54
CA MET A 114 6.49 5.89 -42.97
C MET A 114 7.99 6.15 -42.99
N LYS A 115 8.71 5.67 -41.96
CA LYS A 115 10.18 5.72 -41.92
C LYS A 115 10.78 5.04 -43.14
N ASP A 116 10.35 3.83 -43.49
CA ASP A 116 10.85 3.10 -44.66
C ASP A 116 10.59 3.85 -45.98
N LYS A 117 9.44 4.52 -46.08
CA LYS A 117 9.13 5.36 -47.25
C LYS A 117 10.03 6.59 -47.33
N LEU A 118 10.27 7.27 -46.20
CA LEU A 118 11.17 8.42 -46.13
C LEU A 118 12.61 8.02 -46.44
N GLU A 119 13.10 6.90 -45.90
CA GLU A 119 14.44 6.40 -46.21
C GLU A 119 14.60 6.08 -47.71
N LYS A 120 13.59 5.48 -48.34
CA LYS A 120 13.58 5.25 -49.79
C LYS A 120 13.64 6.56 -50.57
N LEU A 121 12.80 7.54 -50.20
CA LEU A 121 12.79 8.85 -50.85
C LEU A 121 14.13 9.57 -50.68
N CYS A 122 14.74 9.54 -49.49
CA CYS A 122 16.06 10.10 -49.25
C CYS A 122 17.14 9.44 -50.12
N ARG A 123 17.10 8.10 -50.28
CA ARG A 123 18.03 7.38 -51.17
C ARG A 123 17.83 7.75 -52.64
N GLU A 124 16.58 7.84 -53.09
CA GLU A 124 16.23 8.25 -54.47
C GLU A 124 16.66 9.69 -54.75
N LEU A 125 16.34 10.62 -53.85
CA LEU A 125 16.76 12.02 -53.94
C LEU A 125 18.29 12.17 -53.97
N THR A 126 19.00 11.39 -53.16
CA THR A 126 20.48 11.37 -53.18
C THR A 126 21.00 10.87 -54.54
N LYS A 127 20.39 9.83 -55.09
CA LYS A 127 20.76 9.26 -56.39
C LYS A 127 20.48 10.24 -57.53
N GLU A 128 19.34 10.92 -57.51
CA GLU A 128 18.95 11.90 -58.51
C GLU A 128 19.85 13.15 -58.46
N ASN A 129 20.17 13.66 -57.27
CA ASN A 129 21.16 14.73 -57.11
C ASN A 129 22.53 14.36 -57.69
N LYS A 130 22.99 13.12 -57.46
CA LYS A 130 24.24 12.64 -58.06
C LYS A 130 24.15 12.59 -59.59
N LYS A 131 23.03 12.09 -60.13
CA LYS A 131 22.78 12.05 -61.57
C LYS A 131 22.80 13.45 -62.19
N VAL A 132 22.10 14.42 -61.60
CA VAL A 132 22.08 15.82 -62.05
C VAL A 132 23.48 16.44 -62.00
N LYS A 133 24.25 16.17 -60.94
CA LYS A 133 25.63 16.65 -60.83
C LYS A 133 26.52 16.08 -61.95
N ASP A 134 26.38 14.80 -62.26
CA ASP A 134 27.13 14.13 -63.33
C ASP A 134 26.70 14.64 -64.73
N GLU A 135 25.42 14.88 -64.95
CA GLU A 135 24.88 15.47 -66.19
C GLU A 135 25.34 16.92 -66.39
N ASN A 136 25.29 17.76 -65.35
CA ASN A 136 25.82 19.12 -65.40
C ASN A 136 27.31 19.14 -65.74
N LYS A 137 28.10 18.23 -65.16
CA LYS A 137 29.53 18.10 -65.49
C LYS A 137 29.74 17.73 -66.96
N LYS A 138 28.97 16.76 -67.48
CA LYS A 138 29.04 16.37 -68.90
C LYS A 138 28.63 17.51 -69.83
N LEU A 139 27.61 18.29 -69.46
CA LEU A 139 27.19 19.48 -70.22
C LEU A 139 28.29 20.54 -70.24
N ASP A 140 28.91 20.84 -69.09
CA ASP A 140 30.05 21.78 -69.00
C ASP A 140 31.23 21.32 -69.87
N ASP A 141 31.59 20.02 -69.82
CA ASP A 141 32.64 19.46 -70.68
C ASP A 141 32.29 19.55 -72.18
N THR A 142 31.02 19.34 -72.53
CA THR A 142 30.54 19.44 -73.92
C THR A 142 30.54 20.89 -74.40
N GLU A 143 30.11 21.81 -73.54
CA GLU A 143 30.13 23.25 -73.81
C GLU A 143 31.56 23.76 -74.02
N LYS A 144 32.50 23.37 -73.15
CA LYS A 144 33.92 23.70 -73.30
C LYS A 144 34.47 23.23 -74.65
N LYS A 145 34.17 21.99 -75.05
CA LYS A 145 34.57 21.47 -76.37
C LYS A 145 33.93 22.27 -77.51
N ALA A 146 32.65 22.59 -77.42
CA ALA A 146 31.96 23.39 -78.42
C ALA A 146 32.58 24.80 -78.53
N ARG A 147 32.90 25.45 -77.41
CA ARG A 147 33.59 26.74 -77.37
C ARG A 147 34.97 26.67 -78.03
N LEU A 148 35.75 25.62 -77.76
CA LEU A 148 37.05 25.42 -78.42
C LEU A 148 36.90 25.30 -79.94
N ILE A 149 35.96 24.47 -80.42
CA ILE A 149 35.69 24.32 -81.85
C ILE A 149 35.26 25.65 -82.49
N VAL A 150 34.42 26.44 -81.80
CA VAL A 150 33.99 27.76 -82.29
C VAL A 150 35.17 28.72 -82.35
N ASN A 151 36.03 28.74 -81.32
CA ASN A 151 37.22 29.58 -81.31
C ASN A 151 38.19 29.20 -82.43
N GLU A 152 38.47 27.90 -82.64
CA GLU A 152 39.31 27.44 -83.75
C GLU A 152 38.74 27.87 -85.12
N ARG A 153 37.42 27.79 -85.29
CA ARG A 153 36.75 28.27 -86.51
C ARG A 153 36.85 29.79 -86.67
N LEU A 154 36.74 30.55 -85.58
CA LEU A 154 36.89 32.00 -85.60
C LEU A 154 38.33 32.40 -85.92
N ASP A 155 39.32 31.71 -85.36
CA ASP A 155 40.73 31.94 -85.67
C ASP A 155 41.05 31.63 -87.13
N SER A 156 40.53 30.52 -87.67
CA SER A 156 40.62 30.21 -89.10
C SER A 156 39.96 31.28 -89.96
N LEU A 157 38.75 31.72 -89.60
CA LEU A 157 38.04 32.77 -90.33
C LEU A 157 38.78 34.11 -90.26
N LEU A 158 39.38 34.46 -89.11
CA LEU A 158 40.20 35.66 -88.97
C LEU A 158 41.44 35.60 -89.86
N TYR A 159 42.04 34.41 -90.02
CA TYR A 159 43.13 34.17 -90.95
C TYR A 159 42.68 34.36 -92.41
N ASP A 160 41.55 33.77 -92.77
CA ASP A 160 40.94 33.93 -94.11
C ASP A 160 40.58 35.40 -94.39
N ILE A 161 40.08 36.14 -93.38
CA ILE A 161 39.79 37.57 -93.48
C ILE A 161 41.09 38.37 -93.64
N GLN A 162 42.16 38.03 -92.92
CA GLN A 162 43.47 38.68 -93.11
C GLN A 162 43.99 38.47 -94.54
N ASP A 163 43.85 37.26 -95.09
CA ASP A 163 44.19 36.94 -96.48
C ASP A 163 43.32 37.71 -97.49
N VAL A 164 42.02 37.81 -97.25
CA VAL A 164 41.09 38.56 -98.11
C VAL A 164 41.30 40.07 -98.02
N MET A 165 41.60 40.60 -96.82
CA MET A 165 41.93 42.01 -96.61
C MET A 165 43.25 42.40 -97.30
N ALA A 166 44.20 41.46 -97.41
CA ALA A 166 45.40 41.65 -98.23
C ALA A 166 45.09 41.67 -99.74
N ALA A 167 43.95 41.10 -100.17
CA ALA A 167 43.69 40.77 -101.55
C ALA A 167 42.77 41.73 -102.34
N LYS A 168 42.15 42.79 -101.78
CA LYS A 168 41.26 43.61 -102.63
C LYS A 168 41.01 45.07 -102.21
N GLY A 169 41.38 45.97 -103.11
CA GLY A 169 40.78 47.29 -103.29
C GLY A 169 39.51 47.23 -104.16
N ASN A 170 38.40 47.69 -103.55
CA ASN A 170 37.22 48.39 -104.10
C ASN A 170 36.33 47.74 -105.21
N PRO A 171 35.14 48.32 -105.53
CA PRO A 171 33.84 48.32 -104.81
C PRO A 171 32.73 47.58 -105.58
N ARG A 172 31.58 47.29 -104.94
CA ARG A 172 30.25 47.18 -105.60
C ARG A 172 29.13 47.23 -104.54
N SER A 173 28.31 48.29 -104.59
CA SER A 173 27.71 48.93 -103.42
C SER A 173 26.18 49.14 -103.47
N GLU A 174 25.37 48.33 -104.16
CA GLU A 174 23.93 48.68 -104.24
C GLU A 174 22.90 47.53 -104.21
N LYS A 175 23.25 46.30 -104.60
CA LYS A 175 22.35 45.13 -104.41
C LYS A 175 22.47 44.45 -103.05
N VAL A 176 23.60 44.65 -102.36
CA VAL A 176 23.86 44.10 -101.03
C VAL A 176 22.96 44.75 -99.98
N ASP A 177 22.53 45.99 -100.20
CA ASP A 177 21.77 46.77 -99.21
C ASP A 177 20.32 46.29 -99.05
N ILE A 178 19.68 45.81 -100.14
CA ILE A 178 18.30 45.29 -100.09
C ILE A 178 18.25 43.90 -99.42
N ASP A 179 19.16 43.00 -99.78
CA ASP A 179 19.26 41.68 -99.15
C ASP A 179 19.69 41.79 -97.67
N LEU A 180 20.51 42.79 -97.34
CA LEU A 180 20.91 43.10 -95.97
C LEU A 180 19.75 43.69 -95.15
N ASP A 181 18.92 44.57 -95.73
CA ASP A 181 17.72 45.10 -95.06
C ASP A 181 16.70 43.99 -94.79
N GLU A 182 16.45 43.09 -95.74
CA GLU A 182 15.55 41.94 -95.53
C GLU A 182 16.10 40.96 -94.49
N ALA A 183 17.41 40.70 -94.51
CA ALA A 183 18.07 39.92 -93.47
C ALA A 183 17.99 40.58 -92.09
N LEU A 184 18.13 41.91 -92.02
CA LEU A 184 17.96 42.70 -90.80
C LEU A 184 16.53 42.62 -90.27
N ARG A 185 15.51 42.78 -91.13
CA ARG A 185 14.09 42.63 -90.76
C ARG A 185 13.80 41.24 -90.20
N THR A 186 14.30 40.21 -90.87
CA THR A 186 14.16 38.81 -90.42
C THR A 186 14.82 38.59 -89.06
N LYS A 187 16.00 39.19 -88.84
CA LYS A 187 16.75 39.10 -87.58
C LYS A 187 16.05 39.85 -86.46
N ILE A 188 15.53 41.05 -86.71
CA ILE A 188 14.73 41.83 -85.75
C ILE A 188 13.46 41.06 -85.38
N LYS A 189 12.76 40.47 -86.35
CA LYS A 189 11.58 39.63 -86.09
C LYS A 189 11.92 38.42 -85.21
N THR A 190 12.99 37.71 -85.54
CA THR A 190 13.47 36.56 -84.74
C THR A 190 13.86 36.97 -83.32
N ILE A 191 14.47 38.15 -83.17
CA ILE A 191 14.78 38.71 -81.85
C ILE A 191 13.48 38.98 -81.08
N GLY A 192 12.48 39.62 -81.71
CA GLY A 192 11.16 39.85 -81.14
C GLY A 192 10.50 38.57 -80.63
N GLU A 193 10.43 37.54 -81.48
CA GLU A 193 9.88 36.22 -81.12
C GLU A 193 10.63 35.59 -79.94
N LYS A 194 11.96 35.71 -79.89
CA LYS A 194 12.76 35.24 -78.74
C LYS A 194 12.44 35.98 -77.44
N PHE A 195 12.23 37.30 -77.51
CA PHE A 195 11.84 38.08 -76.33
C PHE A 195 10.44 37.69 -75.84
N GLU A 196 9.50 37.48 -76.75
CA GLU A 196 8.13 37.07 -76.45
C GLU A 196 8.11 35.68 -75.78
N MET A 197 8.85 34.72 -76.34
CA MET A 197 9.03 33.39 -75.75
C MET A 197 9.68 33.44 -74.36
N ARG A 198 10.65 34.34 -74.16
CA ARG A 198 11.30 34.54 -72.86
C ARG A 198 10.34 35.13 -71.84
N GLU A 199 9.51 36.11 -72.23
CA GLU A 199 8.50 36.68 -71.34
C GLU A 199 7.47 35.62 -70.92
N LEU A 200 7.03 34.78 -71.85
CA LEU A 200 6.09 33.68 -71.60
C LEU A 200 6.71 32.63 -70.66
N HIS A 201 7.99 32.33 -70.85
CA HIS A 201 8.77 31.47 -69.95
C HIS A 201 8.84 32.05 -68.53
N TYR A 202 9.15 33.33 -68.37
CA TYR A 202 9.19 33.97 -67.05
C TYR A 202 7.81 34.01 -66.37
N LYS A 203 6.73 34.27 -67.10
CA LYS A 203 5.36 34.19 -66.56
C LYS A 203 5.00 32.79 -66.10
N ALA A 204 5.45 31.75 -66.79
CA ALA A 204 5.24 30.36 -66.37
C ALA A 204 6.09 30.02 -65.13
N LEU A 205 7.35 30.47 -65.09
CA LEU A 205 8.24 30.28 -63.96
C LEU A 205 7.72 30.95 -62.69
N LEU A 206 7.24 32.20 -62.79
CA LEU A 206 6.61 32.92 -61.68
C LEU A 206 5.41 32.16 -61.12
N ARG A 207 4.49 31.70 -62.00
CA ARG A 207 3.35 30.87 -61.58
C ARG A 207 3.79 29.58 -60.89
N SER A 208 4.84 28.93 -61.37
CA SER A 208 5.40 27.74 -60.72
C SER A 208 5.95 28.05 -59.32
N LYS A 209 6.60 29.21 -59.15
CA LYS A 209 7.15 29.64 -57.86
C LYS A 209 6.06 30.06 -56.88
N ASP A 210 5.01 30.74 -57.34
CA ASP A 210 3.85 31.06 -56.51
C ASP A 210 3.16 29.80 -56.00
N ALA A 211 2.99 28.78 -56.86
CA ALA A 211 2.43 27.50 -56.47
C ALA A 211 3.33 26.74 -55.47
N GLU A 212 4.65 26.81 -55.63
CA GLU A 212 5.62 26.25 -54.69
C GLU A 212 5.54 26.93 -53.32
N ILE A 213 5.47 28.26 -53.29
CA ILE A 213 5.30 29.04 -52.05
C ILE A 213 3.98 28.67 -51.36
N GLN A 214 2.87 28.59 -52.08
CA GLN A 214 1.58 28.20 -51.51
C GLN A 214 1.62 26.79 -50.90
N CYS A 215 2.26 25.83 -51.57
CA CYS A 215 2.43 24.48 -51.06
C CYS A 215 3.28 24.45 -49.78
N LEU A 216 4.38 25.20 -49.74
CA LEU A 216 5.25 25.28 -48.57
C LEU A 216 4.54 25.97 -47.39
N THR A 217 3.80 27.06 -47.65
CA THR A 217 3.00 27.75 -46.63
C THR A 217 1.92 26.83 -46.06
N ALA A 218 1.18 26.10 -46.89
CA ALA A 218 0.17 25.15 -46.43
C ALA A 218 0.79 24.03 -45.55
N LYS A 219 1.94 23.49 -45.96
CA LYS A 219 2.68 22.50 -45.15
C LYS A 219 3.16 23.08 -43.82
N TYR A 220 3.63 24.33 -43.82
CA TYR A 220 4.04 25.02 -42.60
C TYR A 220 2.86 25.21 -41.65
N GLU A 221 1.71 25.67 -42.14
CA GLU A 221 0.51 25.84 -41.34
C GLU A 221 -0.01 24.53 -40.75
N GLU A 222 0.02 23.44 -41.53
CA GLU A 222 -0.34 22.10 -41.06
C GLU A 222 0.57 21.66 -39.90
N GLN A 223 1.89 21.81 -40.05
CA GLN A 223 2.85 21.46 -39.00
C GLN A 223 2.71 22.34 -37.76
N ARG A 224 2.49 23.65 -37.95
CA ARG A 224 2.24 24.58 -36.84
C ARG A 224 1.00 24.15 -36.06
N ARG A 225 -0.10 23.84 -36.75
CA ARG A 225 -1.35 23.39 -36.12
C ARG A 225 -1.18 22.05 -35.40
N ALA A 226 -0.42 21.12 -35.97
CA ALA A 226 -0.10 19.86 -35.31
C ALA A 226 0.71 20.08 -34.02
N ALA A 227 1.72 20.96 -34.05
CA ALA A 227 2.50 21.31 -32.88
C ALA A 227 1.67 22.02 -31.78
N GLU A 228 0.78 22.93 -32.15
CA GLU A 228 -0.13 23.61 -31.22
C GLU A 228 -1.12 22.63 -30.56
N ASN A 229 -1.65 21.68 -31.31
CA ASN A 229 -2.51 20.62 -30.79
C ASN A 229 -1.76 19.72 -29.81
N GLU A 230 -0.53 19.30 -30.15
CA GLU A 230 0.30 18.49 -29.27
C GLU A 230 0.69 19.26 -28.01
N ALA A 231 1.07 20.53 -28.12
CA ALA A 231 1.36 21.38 -26.96
C ALA A 231 0.15 21.53 -26.04
N THR A 232 -1.05 21.64 -26.60
CA THR A 232 -2.29 21.71 -25.82
C THR A 232 -2.60 20.39 -25.13
N ARG A 233 -2.40 19.25 -25.82
CA ARG A 233 -2.53 17.91 -25.25
C ARG A 233 -1.55 17.70 -24.09
N CYS A 234 -0.28 18.08 -24.27
CA CYS A 234 0.74 18.01 -23.23
C CYS A 234 0.36 18.85 -22.01
N ARG A 235 -0.11 20.09 -22.20
CA ARG A 235 -0.59 20.94 -21.08
C ARG A 235 -1.75 20.29 -20.32
N ALA A 236 -2.73 19.75 -21.03
CA ALA A 236 -3.87 19.06 -20.41
C ALA A 236 -3.42 17.83 -19.61
N LEU A 237 -2.52 17.02 -20.17
CA LEU A 237 -1.99 15.84 -19.50
C LEU A 237 -1.15 16.20 -18.28
N SER A 238 -0.28 17.20 -18.36
CA SER A 238 0.49 17.70 -17.23
C SER A 238 -0.40 18.23 -16.11
N SER A 239 -1.48 18.95 -16.45
CA SER A 239 -2.47 19.38 -15.45
C SER A 239 -3.13 18.19 -14.78
N GLN A 240 -3.50 17.15 -15.54
CA GLN A 240 -4.13 15.95 -14.99
C GLN A 240 -3.19 15.18 -14.05
N VAL A 241 -1.93 15.01 -14.45
CA VAL A 241 -0.90 14.36 -13.60
C VAL A 241 -0.68 15.14 -12.32
N SER A 242 -0.62 16.47 -12.40
CA SER A 242 -0.52 17.34 -11.22
C SER A 242 -1.70 17.15 -10.26
N THR A 243 -2.93 17.14 -10.79
CA THR A 243 -4.13 16.88 -9.98
C THR A 243 -4.09 15.51 -9.31
N PHE A 244 -3.74 14.45 -10.04
CA PHE A 244 -3.66 13.11 -9.46
C PHE A 244 -2.58 13.01 -8.38
N SER A 245 -1.40 13.61 -8.62
CA SER A 245 -0.32 13.66 -7.63
C SER A 245 -0.76 14.37 -6.35
N HIS A 246 -1.49 15.48 -6.46
CA HIS A 246 -2.03 16.19 -5.30
C HIS A 246 -3.04 15.33 -4.53
N THR A 247 -4.01 14.73 -5.24
CA THR A 247 -5.01 13.84 -4.59
C THR A 247 -4.36 12.62 -3.94
N GLU A 248 -3.31 12.07 -4.53
CA GLU A 248 -2.56 10.96 -3.94
C GLU A 248 -1.86 11.40 -2.66
N ALA A 249 -1.22 12.57 -2.65
CA ALA A 249 -0.58 13.12 -1.45
C ALA A 249 -1.58 13.34 -0.32
N GLU A 250 -2.78 13.85 -0.62
CA GLU A 250 -3.86 14.01 0.36
C GLU A 250 -4.33 12.66 0.93
N LEU A 251 -4.54 11.66 0.06
CA LEU A 251 -4.95 10.32 0.50
C LEU A 251 -3.88 9.64 1.35
N ARG A 252 -2.59 9.80 1.02
CA ARG A 252 -1.48 9.32 1.85
C ARG A 252 -1.44 10.02 3.21
N SER A 253 -1.69 11.32 3.25
CA SER A 253 -1.79 12.08 4.51
C SER A 253 -2.94 11.56 5.37
N GLN A 254 -4.13 11.35 4.79
CA GLN A 254 -5.27 10.76 5.49
C GLN A 254 -4.97 9.35 6.02
N LEU A 255 -4.29 8.52 5.22
CA LEU A 255 -3.88 7.19 5.65
C LEU A 255 -2.95 7.25 6.87
N ASN A 256 -1.96 8.14 6.86
CA ASN A 256 -1.08 8.34 8.01
C ASN A 256 -1.86 8.77 9.27
N ILE A 257 -2.82 9.69 9.13
CA ILE A 257 -3.68 10.09 10.26
C ILE A 257 -4.47 8.89 10.80
N TYR A 258 -4.99 8.02 9.94
CA TYR A 258 -5.69 6.82 10.39
C TYR A 258 -4.74 5.84 11.09
N VAL A 259 -3.51 5.65 10.59
CA VAL A 259 -2.49 4.84 11.26
C VAL A 259 -2.18 5.37 12.65
N GLU A 260 -2.02 6.69 12.81
CA GLU A 260 -1.80 7.32 14.11
C GLU A 260 -2.99 7.14 15.05
N LYS A 261 -4.23 7.29 14.56
CA LYS A 261 -5.44 7.03 15.34
C LYS A 261 -5.54 5.57 15.79
N PHE A 262 -5.17 4.62 14.93
CA PHE A 262 -5.15 3.21 15.29
C PHE A 262 -4.13 2.93 16.39
N LYS A 263 -2.92 3.49 16.28
CA LYS A 263 -1.90 3.40 17.34
C LYS A 263 -2.42 3.97 18.66
N GLN A 264 -3.10 5.12 18.63
CA GLN A 264 -3.68 5.71 19.83
C GLN A 264 -4.73 4.79 20.50
N VAL A 265 -5.57 4.13 19.71
CA VAL A 265 -6.56 3.17 20.23
C VAL A 265 -5.87 1.94 20.81
N GLU A 266 -4.86 1.42 20.12
CA GLU A 266 -4.03 0.30 20.59
C GLU A 266 -3.33 0.64 21.91
N ASP A 267 -2.69 1.79 22.02
CA ASP A 267 -2.06 2.28 23.25
C ASP A 267 -3.07 2.40 24.39
N THR A 268 -4.26 2.95 24.11
CA THR A 268 -5.34 3.08 25.11
C THR A 268 -5.83 1.71 25.57
N LEU A 269 -5.96 0.75 24.64
CA LEU A 269 -6.37 -0.61 24.96
C LEU A 269 -5.32 -1.31 25.82
N ASN A 270 -4.03 -1.19 25.47
CA ASN A 270 -2.92 -1.75 26.22
C ASN A 270 -2.86 -1.17 27.64
N ASN A 271 -2.95 0.16 27.77
CA ASN A 271 -3.02 0.82 29.09
C ASN A 271 -4.23 0.32 29.90
N SER A 272 -5.39 0.13 29.26
CA SER A 272 -6.57 -0.40 29.95
C SER A 272 -6.39 -1.84 30.40
N ASN A 273 -5.74 -2.68 29.59
CA ASN A 273 -5.43 -4.07 29.94
C ASN A 273 -4.46 -4.15 31.12
N GLU A 274 -3.43 -3.32 31.15
CA GLU A 274 -2.52 -3.21 32.30
C GLU A 274 -3.29 -2.81 33.56
N LEU A 275 -4.18 -1.83 33.48
CA LEU A 275 -5.02 -1.42 34.61
C LEU A 275 -5.96 -2.54 35.09
N PHE A 276 -6.51 -3.33 34.18
CA PHE A 276 -7.31 -4.50 34.56
C PHE A 276 -6.46 -5.55 35.27
N LEU A 277 -5.22 -5.79 34.82
CA LEU A 277 -4.30 -6.72 35.47
C LEU A 277 -3.91 -6.25 36.87
N THR A 278 -3.65 -4.95 37.06
CA THR A 278 -3.36 -4.39 38.39
C THR A 278 -4.57 -4.52 39.31
N PHE A 279 -5.77 -4.15 38.86
CA PHE A 279 -6.99 -4.31 39.67
C PHE A 279 -7.26 -5.77 40.03
N ARG A 280 -7.03 -6.71 39.11
CA ARG A 280 -7.17 -8.13 39.39
C ARG A 280 -6.19 -8.57 40.48
N LYS A 281 -4.93 -8.16 40.38
CA LYS A 281 -3.90 -8.46 41.38
C LYS A 281 -4.26 -7.87 42.75
N GLU A 282 -4.70 -6.62 42.79
CA GLU A 282 -5.16 -5.95 44.02
C GLU A 282 -6.38 -6.65 44.64
N MET A 283 -7.36 -7.06 43.83
CA MET A 283 -8.51 -7.85 44.31
C MET A 283 -8.09 -9.20 44.89
N GLU A 284 -7.14 -9.89 44.26
CA GLU A 284 -6.60 -11.16 44.76
C GLU A 284 -5.85 -10.97 46.08
N GLU A 285 -5.04 -9.92 46.21
CA GLU A 285 -4.35 -9.55 47.45
C GLU A 285 -5.34 -9.19 48.57
N MET A 286 -6.36 -8.40 48.25
CA MET A 286 -7.43 -8.07 49.19
C MET A 286 -8.19 -9.32 49.63
N SER A 287 -8.52 -10.24 48.71
CA SER A 287 -9.17 -11.52 49.07
C SER A 287 -8.29 -12.37 50.00
N LYS A 288 -6.98 -12.45 49.73
CA LYS A 288 -6.00 -13.13 50.60
C LYS A 288 -5.93 -12.47 51.99
N LYS A 289 -5.91 -11.13 52.04
CA LYS A 289 -5.90 -10.37 53.30
C LYS A 289 -7.17 -10.60 54.12
N THR A 290 -8.35 -10.57 53.48
CA THR A 290 -9.63 -10.88 54.14
C THR A 290 -9.61 -12.28 54.76
N LYS A 291 -9.16 -13.30 54.01
CA LYS A 291 -9.05 -14.68 54.55
C LYS A 291 -8.09 -14.79 55.72
N ARG A 292 -6.98 -14.03 55.75
CA ARG A 292 -6.05 -14.00 56.90
C ARG A 292 -6.72 -13.39 58.12
N LEU A 293 -7.35 -12.22 57.96
CA LEU A 293 -8.06 -11.54 59.04
C LEU A 293 -9.21 -12.39 59.60
N GLU A 294 -9.95 -13.12 58.76
CA GLU A 294 -10.98 -14.07 59.21
C GLU A 294 -10.40 -15.19 60.07
N LYS A 295 -9.24 -15.76 59.70
CA LYS A 295 -8.55 -16.79 60.49
C LYS A 295 -8.03 -16.24 61.83
N GLU A 296 -7.45 -15.04 61.81
CA GLU A 296 -6.98 -14.36 63.03
C GLU A 296 -8.15 -14.05 63.97
N ASN A 297 -9.27 -13.55 63.43
CA ASN A 297 -10.48 -13.27 64.20
C ASN A 297 -11.04 -14.55 64.85
N LEU A 298 -11.17 -15.64 64.09
CA LEU A 298 -11.59 -16.93 64.62
C LEU A 298 -10.66 -17.43 65.74
N THR A 299 -9.35 -17.23 65.57
CA THR A 299 -8.34 -17.61 66.57
C THR A 299 -8.49 -16.77 67.85
N LEU A 300 -8.72 -15.46 67.71
CA LEU A 300 -8.98 -14.56 68.83
C LEU A 300 -10.26 -14.95 69.57
N THR A 301 -11.34 -15.28 68.85
CA THR A 301 -12.57 -15.80 69.47
C THR A 301 -12.31 -17.08 70.25
N ARG A 302 -11.58 -18.05 69.68
CA ARG A 302 -11.21 -19.29 70.38
C ARG A 302 -10.39 -19.03 71.64
N LYS A 303 -9.41 -18.11 71.57
CA LYS A 303 -8.61 -17.70 72.74
C LYS A 303 -9.50 -17.03 73.79
N HIS A 304 -10.40 -16.13 73.38
CA HIS A 304 -11.34 -15.49 74.28
C HIS A 304 -12.22 -16.51 75.00
N ASP A 305 -12.81 -17.46 74.26
CA ASP A 305 -13.65 -18.52 74.83
C ASP A 305 -12.86 -19.41 75.79
N GLN A 306 -11.61 -19.73 75.46
CA GLN A 306 -10.74 -20.51 76.35
C GLN A 306 -10.42 -19.75 77.63
N THR A 307 -10.04 -18.47 77.54
CA THR A 307 -9.79 -17.64 78.73
C THR A 307 -11.04 -17.51 79.59
N ASN A 308 -12.22 -17.32 78.98
CA ASN A 308 -13.49 -17.29 79.70
C ASN A 308 -13.74 -18.62 80.45
N ARG A 309 -13.50 -19.77 79.80
CA ARG A 309 -13.59 -21.09 80.45
C ARG A 309 -12.64 -21.20 81.64
N ASN A 310 -11.36 -20.84 81.47
CA ASN A 310 -10.38 -20.90 82.55
C ASN A 310 -10.77 -19.98 83.73
N ILE A 311 -11.31 -18.79 83.46
CA ILE A 311 -11.79 -17.87 84.49
C ILE A 311 -12.95 -18.49 85.28
N LEU A 312 -13.90 -19.14 84.59
CA LEU A 312 -15.01 -19.84 85.25
C LEU A 312 -14.49 -21.00 86.12
N GLU A 313 -13.57 -21.82 85.61
CA GLU A 313 -12.95 -22.91 86.38
C GLU A 313 -12.23 -22.40 87.63
N MET A 314 -11.40 -21.35 87.51
CA MET A 314 -10.75 -20.70 88.66
C MET A 314 -11.75 -20.10 89.64
N ALA A 315 -12.88 -19.55 89.16
CA ALA A 315 -13.93 -19.04 90.03
C ALA A 315 -14.62 -20.17 90.80
N GLU A 316 -14.92 -21.30 90.15
CA GLU A 316 -15.46 -22.49 90.78
C GLU A 316 -14.49 -23.09 91.81
N GLU A 317 -13.21 -23.23 91.47
CA GLU A 317 -12.18 -23.75 92.38
C GLU A 317 -12.01 -22.85 93.61
N ARG A 318 -11.95 -21.53 93.42
CA ARG A 318 -11.92 -20.57 94.52
C ARG A 318 -13.15 -20.68 95.43
N THR A 319 -14.34 -20.87 94.87
CA THR A 319 -15.56 -21.10 95.66
C THR A 319 -15.46 -22.40 96.46
N ARG A 320 -15.00 -23.51 95.85
CA ARG A 320 -14.76 -24.79 96.55
C ARG A 320 -13.74 -24.64 97.68
N ASN A 321 -12.60 -24.00 97.42
CA ASN A 321 -11.56 -23.75 98.42
C ASN A 321 -12.09 -22.87 99.57
N HIS A 322 -12.90 -21.86 99.26
CA HIS A 322 -13.54 -21.03 100.29
C HIS A 322 -14.50 -21.85 101.16
N GLU A 323 -15.34 -22.70 100.56
CA GLU A 323 -16.21 -23.61 101.32
C GLU A 323 -15.43 -24.58 102.20
N GLU A 324 -14.30 -25.11 101.71
CA GLU A 324 -13.41 -25.98 102.49
C GLU A 324 -12.71 -25.25 103.64
N LEU A 325 -12.18 -24.05 103.37
CA LEU A 325 -11.62 -23.18 104.41
C LEU A 325 -12.66 -22.86 105.48
N GLU A 326 -13.90 -22.57 105.10
CA GLU A 326 -15.00 -22.35 106.06
C GLU A 326 -15.34 -23.61 106.86
N LYS A 327 -15.26 -24.81 106.25
CA LYS A 327 -15.40 -26.08 106.99
C LYS A 327 -14.26 -26.26 108.00
N TRP A 328 -13.02 -25.99 107.61
CA TRP A 328 -11.85 -26.07 108.50
C TRP A 328 -11.90 -25.01 109.61
N ARG A 329 -12.24 -23.75 109.29
CA ARG A 329 -12.46 -22.69 110.28
C ARG A 329 -13.51 -23.09 111.31
N ARG A 330 -14.63 -23.67 110.88
CA ARG A 330 -15.65 -24.21 111.81
C ARG A 330 -15.11 -25.32 112.71
N LYS A 331 -14.33 -26.27 112.17
CA LYS A 331 -13.67 -27.32 112.97
C LYS A 331 -12.66 -26.74 113.95
N CYS A 332 -11.80 -25.82 113.51
CA CYS A 332 -10.83 -25.13 114.36
C CYS A 332 -11.52 -24.38 115.48
N HIS A 333 -12.55 -23.58 115.17
CA HIS A 333 -13.34 -22.88 116.18
C HIS A 333 -14.01 -23.87 117.16
N HIS A 334 -14.48 -25.03 116.70
CA HIS A 334 -15.02 -26.06 117.58
C HIS A 334 -13.96 -26.65 118.52
N LEU A 335 -12.76 -26.96 118.00
CA LEU A 335 -11.61 -27.43 118.78
C LEU A 335 -11.12 -26.36 119.76
N GLU A 336 -10.99 -25.11 119.34
CA GLU A 336 -10.63 -23.98 120.20
C GLU A 336 -11.68 -23.78 121.31
N ALA A 337 -12.97 -23.89 120.99
CA ALA A 337 -14.03 -23.83 121.99
C ALA A 337 -13.95 -25.00 122.98
N LEU A 338 -13.59 -26.21 122.51
CA LEU A 338 -13.32 -27.37 123.35
C LEU A 338 -12.10 -27.13 124.26
N CYS A 339 -10.99 -26.65 123.71
CA CYS A 339 -9.76 -26.30 124.43
C CYS A 339 -10.00 -25.21 125.47
N ARG A 340 -10.75 -24.15 125.15
CA ARG A 340 -11.14 -23.11 126.13
C ARG A 340 -12.03 -23.68 127.23
N ARG A 341 -12.97 -24.57 126.90
CA ARG A 341 -13.82 -25.26 127.88
C ARG A 341 -13.00 -26.16 128.80
N MET A 342 -11.98 -26.85 128.26
CA MET A 342 -11.03 -27.66 129.03
C MET A 342 -10.10 -26.80 129.91
N GLN A 343 -9.61 -25.66 129.41
CA GLN A 343 -8.78 -24.72 130.19
C GLN A 343 -9.56 -24.05 131.32
N ALA A 344 -10.84 -23.70 131.11
CA ALA A 344 -11.73 -23.19 132.14
C ALA A 344 -12.03 -24.22 133.27
N GLN A 345 -11.78 -25.51 133.03
CA GLN A 345 -11.87 -26.60 134.01
C GLN A 345 -10.59 -26.84 134.83
N GLY A 346 -9.57 -25.98 134.71
CA GLY A 346 -8.45 -25.94 135.68
C GLY A 346 -7.25 -26.84 135.39
N ARG A 347 -6.88 -27.05 134.11
CA ARG A 347 -5.59 -27.64 133.72
C ARG A 347 -4.89 -26.77 132.68
N GLY A 348 -3.98 -25.89 133.11
CA GLY A 348 -3.18 -25.07 132.21
C GLY A 348 -1.82 -24.70 132.81
N GLN A 349 -0.76 -25.23 132.20
CA GLN A 349 0.65 -24.79 132.19
C GLN A 349 1.27 -25.46 130.95
N GLY A 350 2.00 -24.82 130.04
CA GLY A 350 2.44 -23.43 129.90
C GLY A 350 3.28 -23.28 128.62
N LEU A 351 3.84 -22.08 128.46
CA LEU A 351 4.96 -21.66 127.60
C LEU A 351 4.61 -21.06 126.22
N THR A 352 4.63 -19.73 126.24
CA THR A 352 4.93 -18.77 125.18
C THR A 352 6.44 -18.61 124.96
N ALA A 353 6.79 -18.09 123.76
CA ALA A 353 8.08 -17.57 123.25
C ALA A 353 8.66 -18.45 122.13
N GLU A 354 9.13 -17.97 120.99
CA GLU A 354 9.37 -16.61 120.48
C GLU A 354 9.42 -16.69 118.94
N LEU A 355 9.17 -15.55 118.28
CA LEU A 355 9.22 -15.35 116.83
C LEU A 355 10.67 -15.22 116.35
N ASP A 356 11.01 -15.79 115.21
CA ASP A 356 11.69 -15.01 114.15
C ASP A 356 11.52 -15.70 112.79
N GLY A 357 11.24 -14.88 111.78
CA GLY A 357 11.12 -15.30 110.39
C GLY A 357 12.46 -15.21 109.67
N ASP A 358 12.61 -15.98 108.61
CA ASP A 358 13.22 -15.51 107.36
C ASP A 358 12.90 -16.51 106.24
N ASP A 359 12.11 -15.97 105.32
CA ASP A 359 12.36 -15.82 103.88
C ASP A 359 13.34 -16.74 103.14
N GLU A 360 12.95 -17.00 101.90
CA GLU A 360 13.69 -17.59 100.77
C GLU A 360 14.03 -19.09 100.77
N GLY A 361 13.43 -19.79 99.80
CA GLY A 361 13.89 -21.10 99.32
C GLY A 361 12.77 -21.93 98.70
N THR A 362 12.72 -22.05 97.37
CA THR A 362 12.90 -23.33 96.66
C THR A 362 12.97 -23.05 95.16
N GLU A 363 14.13 -23.39 94.61
CA GLU A 363 14.48 -23.39 93.20
C GLU A 363 13.67 -24.41 92.38
N SER A 364 13.52 -24.14 91.08
CA SER A 364 13.78 -25.19 90.09
C SER A 364 14.32 -24.55 88.82
N GLU A 365 15.61 -24.73 88.61
CA GLU A 365 16.28 -24.74 87.31
C GLU A 365 15.49 -25.59 86.31
N TYR A 366 15.30 -25.08 85.09
CA TYR A 366 15.36 -25.92 83.90
C TYR A 366 16.19 -25.19 82.84
N ASP A 367 17.30 -25.87 82.59
CA ASP A 367 18.35 -25.71 81.60
C ASP A 367 17.84 -26.08 80.19
N GLU A 368 18.74 -25.91 79.21
CA GLU A 368 18.77 -26.52 77.87
C GLU A 368 18.11 -25.79 76.68
N ASP A 369 19.02 -25.25 75.86
CA ASP A 369 19.23 -25.60 74.45
C ASP A 369 18.31 -25.04 73.38
N TYR A 370 18.84 -24.05 72.66
CA TYR A 370 18.78 -24.06 71.19
C TYR A 370 20.14 -23.64 70.63
N GLU A 371 20.99 -24.66 70.43
CA GLU A 371 22.10 -24.67 69.49
C GLU A 371 21.56 -24.63 68.04
N ASP A 372 22.24 -23.80 67.27
CA ASP A 372 22.81 -24.08 65.95
C ASP A 372 22.08 -23.84 64.61
N GLU A 373 22.94 -23.23 63.80
CA GLU A 373 23.21 -23.43 62.38
C GLU A 373 22.42 -22.63 61.33
N GLU A 374 23.15 -21.61 60.86
CA GLU A 374 23.20 -21.11 59.50
C GLU A 374 23.03 -22.24 58.46
N ASP A 375 22.23 -21.99 57.45
CA ASP A 375 22.58 -22.41 56.08
C ASP A 375 22.01 -21.40 55.07
N GLU A 376 22.95 -20.74 54.42
CA GLU A 376 22.84 -19.88 53.27
C GLU A 376 22.82 -20.76 52.02
N GLU A 377 21.77 -20.77 51.19
CA GLU A 377 21.92 -21.09 49.76
C GLU A 377 20.86 -20.42 48.86
N GLY A 378 21.37 -19.64 47.91
CA GLY A 378 21.02 -19.59 46.49
C GLY A 378 19.57 -19.83 46.05
N LEU A 379 18.86 -18.75 45.72
CA LEU A 379 17.71 -18.81 44.83
C LEU A 379 18.18 -18.76 43.37
N SER A 380 18.32 -19.94 42.76
CA SER A 380 18.44 -20.10 41.31
C SER A 380 17.06 -20.13 40.65
N ASP A 381 17.00 -19.43 39.52
CA ASP A 381 15.98 -19.44 38.48
C ASP A 381 15.83 -20.86 37.90
N GLU A 382 14.62 -21.44 37.93
CA GLU A 382 14.27 -22.54 37.02
C GLU A 382 12.74 -22.70 36.88
N GLU A 383 12.30 -22.60 35.63
CA GLU A 383 10.98 -22.90 35.10
C GLU A 383 10.54 -24.33 35.44
N TYR A 384 9.31 -24.50 35.94
CA TYR A 384 8.55 -25.74 35.68
C TYR A 384 7.07 -25.44 35.41
N GLU A 385 6.69 -25.79 34.20
CA GLU A 385 5.36 -26.03 33.66
C GLU A 385 4.61 -27.07 34.52
N PHE A 386 3.36 -26.78 34.91
CA PHE A 386 2.42 -27.80 35.33
C PHE A 386 1.02 -27.50 34.80
N ASP A 387 0.66 -28.26 33.76
CA ASP A 387 -0.71 -28.56 33.37
C ASP A 387 -1.43 -29.27 34.51
N HIS A 388 -2.59 -28.75 34.95
CA HIS A 388 -3.86 -29.47 34.78
C HIS A 388 -5.05 -28.82 35.52
N ALA A 389 -6.15 -28.83 34.77
CA ALA A 389 -7.51 -29.18 35.18
C ALA A 389 -8.37 -28.13 35.89
N ASP A 390 -9.28 -27.60 35.07
CA ASP A 390 -10.62 -27.17 35.40
C ASP A 390 -11.24 -27.87 36.62
N ARG A 391 -11.80 -27.05 37.50
CA ARG A 391 -12.92 -27.47 38.34
C ARG A 391 -13.94 -26.35 38.41
N ASP A 392 -14.95 -26.50 37.57
CA ASP A 392 -16.24 -25.84 37.69
C ASP A 392 -16.81 -26.00 39.10
N MET A 393 -17.20 -24.88 39.70
CA MET A 393 -18.29 -24.83 40.67
C MET A 393 -19.21 -23.68 40.32
N ASN A 394 -20.30 -24.07 39.67
CA ASN A 394 -21.47 -23.29 39.34
C ASN A 394 -22.16 -22.79 40.61
N GLY A 395 -22.43 -21.49 40.69
CA GLY A 395 -23.10 -20.82 41.81
C GLY A 395 -23.98 -19.70 41.32
N ASN A 396 -25.17 -20.06 40.83
CA ASN A 396 -26.24 -19.18 40.39
C ASN A 396 -26.80 -18.34 41.57
N ALA A 397 -26.81 -17.02 41.43
CA ALA A 397 -27.72 -16.13 42.14
C ALA A 397 -28.01 -14.90 41.26
N GLY A 398 -29.23 -14.86 40.72
CA GLY A 398 -29.72 -13.74 39.93
C GLY A 398 -30.06 -12.52 40.79
N ALA A 399 -29.75 -11.34 40.27
CA ALA A 399 -30.42 -10.10 40.59
C ALA A 399 -30.39 -9.21 39.35
N GLU A 400 -31.58 -8.90 38.81
CA GLU A 400 -31.82 -7.96 37.74
C GLU A 400 -31.36 -6.55 38.15
N GLN A 401 -30.57 -5.87 37.32
CA GLN A 401 -30.43 -4.41 37.38
C GLN A 401 -30.01 -3.84 36.02
N GLN A 402 -30.64 -2.71 35.71
CA GLN A 402 -30.77 -2.06 34.40
C GLN A 402 -29.43 -1.62 33.77
N GLN A 403 -29.34 -1.78 32.44
CA GLN A 403 -28.25 -1.25 31.61
C GLN A 403 -28.27 0.29 31.57
N PRO A 404 -27.12 0.98 31.76
CA PRO A 404 -26.92 2.30 31.17
C PRO A 404 -26.28 2.15 29.77
N GLU A 405 -26.80 2.92 28.81
CA GLU A 405 -26.28 2.99 27.44
C GLU A 405 -24.79 3.34 27.39
N LYS A 406 -24.02 2.63 26.56
CA LYS A 406 -22.62 2.92 26.30
C LYS A 406 -22.48 4.24 25.52
N PRO A 407 -21.55 5.14 25.87
CA PRO A 407 -21.29 6.34 25.09
C PRO A 407 -20.65 5.97 23.75
N VAL A 408 -21.19 6.52 22.67
CA VAL A 408 -20.59 6.49 21.33
C VAL A 408 -19.41 7.46 21.33
N PHE A 409 -18.19 6.94 21.29
CA PHE A 409 -16.98 7.75 21.13
C PHE A 409 -16.45 7.62 19.70
N GLY A 410 -16.54 8.72 18.95
CA GLY A 410 -16.00 8.84 17.60
C GLY A 410 -16.57 10.09 16.91
N PRO A 411 -15.74 10.90 16.22
CA PRO A 411 -16.26 12.01 15.44
C PRO A 411 -17.13 11.48 14.28
N PRO A 412 -18.25 12.16 13.95
CA PRO A 412 -19.12 11.73 12.87
C PRO A 412 -18.37 11.72 11.54
N PRO A 413 -18.67 10.77 10.63
CA PRO A 413 -18.05 10.70 9.32
C PRO A 413 -18.31 12.00 8.54
N PRO A 414 -17.32 12.48 7.74
CA PRO A 414 -17.48 13.71 6.98
C PRO A 414 -18.64 13.57 5.97
N PRO A 415 -19.40 14.64 5.70
CA PRO A 415 -20.50 14.60 4.74
C PRO A 415 -19.99 14.16 3.36
N ASN A 416 -20.74 13.26 2.72
CA ASN A 416 -20.54 12.88 1.34
C ASN A 416 -20.51 14.15 0.46
N LEU A 417 -19.37 14.43 -0.17
CA LEU A 417 -19.28 15.41 -1.26
C LEU A 417 -19.98 14.84 -2.50
N VAL A 418 -21.31 14.96 -2.50
CA VAL A 418 -22.14 14.78 -3.69
C VAL A 418 -22.80 16.14 -3.94
N GLU A 419 -22.68 16.60 -5.19
CA GLU A 419 -23.28 17.80 -5.80
C GLU A 419 -22.40 19.05 -5.97
N ALA A 420 -21.60 19.03 -7.05
CA ALA A 420 -21.37 20.21 -7.88
C ALA A 420 -21.11 19.81 -9.34
N ARG A 421 -22.11 19.18 -9.98
CA ARG A 421 -22.18 19.06 -11.44
C ARG A 421 -23.62 19.17 -11.92
N THR A 422 -24.18 20.38 -11.91
CA THR A 422 -25.25 20.80 -12.83
C THR A 422 -25.43 22.32 -12.75
N ASN A 423 -24.82 23.07 -13.67
CA ASN A 423 -25.52 24.10 -14.47
C ASN A 423 -24.54 24.89 -15.34
N GLY A 424 -24.73 24.81 -16.65
CA GLY A 424 -23.95 25.59 -17.61
C GLY A 424 -24.25 25.25 -19.06
N ASN A 425 -25.51 24.93 -19.39
CA ASN A 425 -25.95 24.87 -20.78
C ASN A 425 -26.67 26.19 -21.10
N ARG A 426 -25.94 27.17 -21.63
CA ARG A 426 -26.55 28.36 -22.26
C ARG A 426 -26.07 28.43 -23.69
N ALA A 427 -26.95 28.01 -24.59
CA ALA A 427 -26.88 28.29 -26.01
C ALA A 427 -26.83 29.80 -26.22
N LEU A 428 -25.83 30.28 -26.96
CA LEU A 428 -25.88 31.60 -27.59
C LEU A 428 -26.12 31.39 -29.08
N MET A 429 -27.32 31.79 -29.48
CA MET A 429 -27.76 31.88 -30.85
C MET A 429 -26.95 32.91 -31.65
N ASN A 430 -26.85 32.61 -32.94
CA ASN A 430 -26.54 33.50 -34.04
C ASN A 430 -27.13 34.92 -33.89
N GLY A 431 -26.33 35.91 -34.25
CA GLY A 431 -26.78 37.25 -34.62
C GLY A 431 -26.03 37.71 -35.87
N CYS A 432 -26.72 37.71 -37.00
CA CYS A 432 -26.36 38.50 -38.18
C CYS A 432 -26.53 39.99 -37.87
N HIS A 433 -25.50 40.80 -38.12
CA HIS A 433 -25.55 41.89 -39.10
C HIS A 433 -24.16 42.45 -39.36
#